data_AF-A0A6B3H057-F1
#
_entry.id   AF-A0A6B3H057-F1
#
_cell.length_a   1.000
_cell.length_b   1.000
_cell.length_c   1.000
_cell.angle_alpha   90.00
_cell.angle_beta   90.00
_cell.angle_gamma   90.00
#
_symmetry.space_group_name_H-M   'P 1'
#
loop_
_entity.id
_entity.type
_entity.pdbx_description
1 polymer ?
#
loop_
_entity_poly.entity_id
_entity_poly.type
_entity_poly.pdbx_seq_one_letter_code
_entity_poly.pdbx_strand_id
1 'polypeptide(L)'
;MATSKPTTKAPAKTPQSDEAKLRAKEFPAVAGAPEIEVDERSPDGSEGLRHIKEFVVLKATWPSRDEDEAHEANAAAVANEAIQRGLHPRGVARFDGTEEHPDGLSLTLRYSVQVVPSSIDHNAPDTTTPRDVLTRDSED
;
A
#
# COMPACT_ATOMS: atom_id res chain seq x y z
N MET A 1 8.72 64.28 -34.96
CA MET A 1 9.68 64.06 -33.86
C MET A 1 9.47 62.64 -33.34
N ALA A 2 10.56 61.93 -33.13
CA ALA A 2 10.64 60.48 -32.93
C ALA A 2 10.46 60.05 -31.46
N THR A 3 10.38 58.72 -31.26
CA THR A 3 10.62 57.93 -30.02
C THR A 3 9.48 57.88 -28.98
N SER A 4 9.15 56.76 -28.30
CA SER A 4 9.69 55.40 -28.26
C SER A 4 8.70 54.40 -27.62
N LYS A 5 8.85 53.11 -27.99
CA LYS A 5 8.13 51.91 -27.50
C LYS A 5 8.55 51.48 -26.06
N PRO A 6 7.74 50.66 -25.37
CA PRO A 6 7.99 50.19 -24.00
C PRO A 6 9.01 49.03 -23.97
N THR A 7 9.88 48.98 -22.97
CA THR A 7 10.76 47.81 -22.72
C THR A 7 10.56 47.30 -21.30
N THR A 8 9.99 46.09 -21.24
CA THR A 8 9.83 45.24 -20.05
C THR A 8 11.19 44.88 -19.47
N LYS A 9 11.39 45.18 -18.18
CA LYS A 9 12.62 44.88 -17.43
C LYS A 9 12.59 43.41 -16.99
N ALA A 10 13.48 42.58 -17.54
CA ALA A 10 13.72 41.22 -17.08
C ALA A 10 14.42 41.22 -15.69
N PRO A 11 14.12 40.27 -14.78
CA PRO A 11 14.85 40.15 -13.53
C PRO A 11 16.24 39.53 -13.76
N ALA A 12 17.23 40.09 -13.05
CA ALA A 12 18.64 39.72 -13.14
C ALA A 12 18.90 38.29 -12.62
N LYS A 13 19.75 37.55 -13.35
CA LYS A 13 20.28 36.24 -12.94
C LYS A 13 21.20 36.41 -11.73
N THR A 14 20.86 35.81 -10.61
CA THR A 14 21.76 35.64 -9.46
C THR A 14 22.91 34.68 -9.85
N PRO A 15 24.18 35.02 -9.57
CA PRO A 15 25.30 34.10 -9.81
C PRO A 15 25.25 32.95 -8.80
N GLN A 16 25.09 31.72 -9.30
CA GLN A 16 25.14 30.50 -8.48
C GLN A 16 26.56 30.29 -7.96
N SER A 17 26.70 30.22 -6.63
CA SER A 17 27.96 29.92 -5.94
C SER A 17 28.47 28.52 -6.28
N ASP A 18 29.78 28.30 -6.15
CA ASP A 18 30.42 27.02 -6.50
C ASP A 18 29.92 25.82 -5.66
N GLU A 19 29.33 26.07 -4.49
CA GLU A 19 28.63 25.04 -3.70
C GLU A 19 27.39 24.48 -4.41
N ALA A 20 26.64 25.32 -5.15
CA ALA A 20 25.48 24.86 -5.91
C ALA A 20 25.90 23.96 -7.08
N LYS A 21 27.07 24.20 -7.67
CA LYS A 21 27.63 23.36 -8.75
C LYS A 21 28.14 22.02 -8.24
N LEU A 22 28.64 21.96 -7.01
CA LEU A 22 29.08 20.71 -6.36
C LEU A 22 27.88 19.82 -6.02
N ARG A 23 26.80 20.39 -5.46
CA ARG A 23 25.56 19.66 -5.18
C ARG A 23 24.91 19.06 -6.43
N ALA A 24 24.92 19.81 -7.54
CA ALA A 24 24.38 19.34 -8.82
C ALA A 24 25.17 18.17 -9.44
N LYS A 25 26.43 17.98 -9.03
CA LYS A 25 27.27 16.86 -9.46
C LYS A 25 26.97 15.58 -8.66
N GLU A 26 26.61 15.72 -7.39
CA GLU A 26 26.30 14.61 -6.48
C GLU A 26 24.86 14.09 -6.67
N PHE A 27 23.95 14.94 -7.16
CA PHE A 27 22.56 14.59 -7.46
C PHE A 27 22.21 14.98 -8.90
N PRO A 28 22.55 14.14 -9.91
CA PRO A 28 22.16 14.38 -11.29
C PRO A 28 20.67 14.07 -11.46
N ALA A 29 19.79 14.86 -10.82
CA ALA A 29 18.43 14.99 -11.29
C ALA A 29 18.54 15.65 -12.67
N VAL A 30 18.31 14.87 -13.73
CA VAL A 30 18.44 15.31 -15.12
C VAL A 30 17.56 16.55 -15.32
N ALA A 31 18.18 17.72 -15.34
CA ALA A 31 17.50 18.97 -15.63
C ALA A 31 16.98 18.90 -17.07
N GLY A 32 15.67 18.70 -17.24
CA GLY A 32 15.02 18.60 -18.55
C GLY A 32 14.58 17.21 -18.97
N ALA A 33 14.61 16.20 -18.10
CA ALA A 33 13.78 15.01 -18.34
C ALA A 33 12.30 15.44 -18.28
N PRO A 34 11.43 15.00 -19.21
CA PRO A 34 9.99 15.21 -19.04
C PRO A 34 9.61 14.66 -17.65
N GLU A 35 8.73 15.36 -16.94
CA GLU A 35 8.07 14.80 -15.76
C GLU A 35 7.44 13.49 -16.21
N ILE A 36 8.14 12.38 -15.99
CA ILE A 36 7.54 11.07 -16.08
C ILE A 36 6.54 11.12 -14.93
N GLU A 37 5.28 11.28 -15.28
CA GLU A 37 4.17 11.08 -14.37
C GLU A 37 4.40 9.68 -13.78
N VAL A 38 4.97 9.67 -12.58
CA VAL A 38 5.21 8.44 -11.85
C VAL A 38 3.83 8.00 -11.47
N ASP A 39 3.27 7.06 -12.25
CA ASP A 39 2.04 6.35 -11.92
C ASP A 39 2.10 6.07 -10.43
N GLU A 40 1.08 6.56 -9.71
CA GLU A 40 1.00 6.50 -8.26
C GLU A 40 1.51 5.14 -7.82
N ARG A 41 2.61 5.12 -7.05
CA ARG A 41 3.16 3.87 -6.54
C ARG A 41 2.02 3.18 -5.81
N SER A 42 1.47 2.12 -6.40
CA SER A 42 0.49 1.28 -5.73
C SER A 42 1.11 0.90 -4.39
N PRO A 43 0.42 1.08 -3.26
CA PRO A 43 0.96 0.67 -1.98
C PRO A 43 1.42 -0.78 -2.10
N ASP A 44 2.63 -1.04 -1.65
CA ASP A 44 3.29 -2.33 -1.81
C ASP A 44 2.41 -3.45 -1.19
N GLY A 45 1.77 -4.27 -2.04
CA GLY A 45 0.98 -5.43 -1.63
C GLY A 45 -0.53 -5.36 -1.82
N SER A 46 -1.10 -4.44 -2.61
CA SER A 46 -2.48 -4.58 -3.10
C SER A 46 -2.54 -4.84 -4.60
N GLU A 47 -3.38 -5.80 -5.00
CA GLU A 47 -3.81 -5.96 -6.39
C GLU A 47 -5.01 -5.03 -6.62
N GLY A 48 -4.73 -3.76 -6.91
CA GLY A 48 -5.77 -2.72 -6.99
C GLY A 48 -6.44 -2.48 -5.63
N LEU A 49 -7.75 -2.66 -5.57
CA LEU A 49 -8.59 -2.45 -4.37
C LEU A 49 -8.72 -3.71 -3.48
N ARG A 50 -7.88 -4.72 -3.69
CA ARG A 50 -7.89 -5.98 -2.94
C ARG A 50 -6.51 -6.30 -2.40
N HIS A 51 -6.44 -6.61 -1.11
CA HIS A 51 -5.26 -7.19 -0.49
C HIS A 51 -5.48 -8.69 -0.34
N ILE A 52 -4.49 -9.48 -0.78
CA ILE A 52 -4.49 -10.94 -0.69
C ILE A 52 -3.35 -11.34 0.23
N LYS A 53 -3.62 -12.27 1.14
CA LYS A 53 -2.62 -12.86 2.03
C LYS A 53 -2.75 -14.38 1.99
N GLU A 54 -1.60 -15.03 1.88
CA GLU A 54 -1.48 -16.48 1.86
C GLU A 54 -0.83 -16.96 3.15
N PHE A 55 -1.43 -17.98 3.76
CA PHE A 55 -0.86 -18.67 4.92
C PHE A 55 -0.45 -20.07 4.49
N VAL A 56 0.80 -20.42 4.74
CA VAL A 56 1.29 -21.78 4.51
C VAL A 56 1.25 -22.53 5.84
N VAL A 57 0.45 -23.59 5.91
CA VAL A 57 0.25 -24.41 7.10
C VAL A 57 0.49 -25.88 6.77
N LEU A 58 0.89 -26.69 7.75
CA LEU A 58 1.07 -28.13 7.51
C LEU A 58 -0.29 -28.82 7.30
N LYS A 59 -0.39 -29.67 6.26
CA LYS A 59 -1.60 -30.47 5.95
C LYS A 59 -2.08 -31.26 7.17
N ALA A 60 -1.14 -31.81 7.93
CA ALA A 60 -1.44 -32.67 9.08
C ALA A 60 -2.05 -31.93 10.28
N THR A 61 -1.95 -30.60 10.33
CA THR A 61 -2.41 -29.80 11.46
C THR A 61 -3.59 -28.89 11.14
N TRP A 62 -4.05 -28.90 9.89
CA TRP A 62 -5.14 -28.03 9.42
C TRP A 62 -6.42 -28.82 9.13
N PRO A 63 -7.61 -28.32 9.55
CA PRO A 63 -7.77 -27.22 10.51
C PRO A 63 -7.29 -27.63 11.91
N SER A 64 -6.87 -26.66 12.72
CA SER A 64 -6.68 -26.90 14.15
C SER A 64 -8.02 -27.29 14.79
N ARG A 65 -8.00 -27.79 16.03
CA ARG A 65 -9.18 -28.29 16.77
C ARG A 65 -10.47 -27.46 16.62
N ASP A 66 -10.32 -26.15 16.45
CA ASP A 66 -11.37 -25.22 16.10
C ASP A 66 -11.03 -24.56 14.75
N GLU A 67 -11.85 -24.82 13.74
CA GLU A 67 -11.68 -24.30 12.38
C GLU A 67 -12.16 -22.85 12.28
N ASP A 68 -13.22 -22.51 13.01
CA ASP A 68 -13.81 -21.18 13.00
C ASP A 68 -12.87 -20.17 13.67
N GLU A 69 -12.32 -20.53 14.85
CA GLU A 69 -11.30 -19.71 15.54
C GLU A 69 -10.05 -19.51 14.66
N ALA A 70 -9.66 -20.53 13.91
CA ALA A 70 -8.51 -20.45 13.00
C ALA A 70 -8.80 -19.51 11.82
N HIS A 71 -10.01 -19.55 11.25
CA HIS A 71 -10.42 -18.64 10.20
C HIS A 71 -10.49 -17.19 10.69
N GLU A 72 -11.02 -16.96 11.90
CA GLU A 72 -11.10 -15.64 12.52
C GLU A 72 -9.69 -15.06 12.77
N ALA A 73 -8.78 -15.86 13.35
CA ALA A 73 -7.40 -15.48 13.58
C ALA A 73 -6.67 -15.12 12.27
N ASN A 74 -6.87 -15.91 11.22
CA ASN A 74 -6.31 -15.63 9.90
C ASN A 74 -6.89 -14.34 9.32
N ALA A 75 -8.20 -14.11 9.44
CA ALA A 75 -8.84 -12.89 8.96
C ALA A 75 -8.31 -11.64 9.70
N ALA A 76 -8.13 -11.72 11.02
CA ALA A 76 -7.52 -10.65 11.82
C ALA A 76 -6.07 -10.39 11.39
N ALA A 77 -5.30 -11.44 11.10
CA ALA A 77 -3.93 -11.35 10.61
C ALA A 77 -3.83 -10.76 9.18
N VAL A 78 -4.85 -10.92 8.33
CA VAL A 78 -4.97 -10.26 7.02
C VAL A 78 -5.20 -8.76 7.20
N ALA A 79 -6.15 -8.38 8.05
CA ALA A 79 -6.43 -6.97 8.35
C ALA A 79 -5.19 -6.26 8.92
N ASN A 80 -4.48 -6.92 9.84
CA ASN A 80 -3.27 -6.35 10.44
C ASN A 80 -2.17 -6.08 9.40
N GLU A 81 -1.91 -7.04 8.50
CA GLU A 81 -0.89 -6.86 7.47
C GLU A 81 -1.26 -5.78 6.46
N ALA A 82 -2.53 -5.71 6.04
CA ALA A 82 -3.00 -4.62 5.19
C ALA A 82 -2.72 -3.25 5.83
N ILE A 83 -3.04 -3.08 7.12
CA ILE A 83 -2.77 -1.84 7.86
C ILE A 83 -1.27 -1.52 7.89
N GLN A 84 -0.41 -2.53 8.13
CA GLN A 84 1.05 -2.34 8.12
C GLN A 84 1.59 -1.90 6.75
N ARG A 85 0.90 -2.27 5.67
CA ARG A 85 1.20 -1.83 4.29
C ARG A 85 0.62 -0.46 3.95
N GLY A 86 0.02 0.25 4.92
CA GLY A 86 -0.62 1.54 4.69
C GLY A 86 -1.93 1.44 3.92
N LEU A 87 -2.63 0.32 4.04
CA LEU A 87 -3.95 0.08 3.46
C LEU A 87 -5.02 0.13 4.56
N HIS A 88 -6.23 0.55 4.20
CA HIS A 88 -7.39 0.56 5.06
C HIS A 88 -8.39 -0.53 4.63
N PRO A 89 -8.43 -1.68 5.35
CA PRO A 89 -9.40 -2.74 5.10
C PRO A 89 -10.86 -2.30 5.24
N ARG A 90 -11.72 -2.82 4.35
CA ARG A 90 -13.16 -2.63 4.32
C ARG A 90 -13.88 -3.94 4.57
N GLY A 91 -14.15 -4.22 5.84
CA GLY A 91 -14.79 -5.44 6.30
C GLY A 91 -13.80 -6.54 6.66
N VAL A 92 -14.35 -7.71 6.97
CA VAL A 92 -13.59 -8.91 7.37
C VAL A 92 -13.04 -9.60 6.12
N ALA A 93 -11.81 -10.11 6.23
CA ALA A 93 -11.21 -10.87 5.15
C ALA A 93 -11.99 -12.16 4.88
N ARG A 94 -12.15 -12.48 3.60
CA ARG A 94 -12.83 -13.69 3.14
C ARG A 94 -11.79 -14.77 2.86
N PHE A 95 -12.13 -16.00 3.21
CA PHE A 95 -11.38 -17.16 2.80
C PHE A 95 -11.69 -17.50 1.33
N ASP A 96 -10.68 -17.46 0.48
CA ASP A 96 -10.79 -17.69 -0.97
C ASP A 96 -10.55 -19.15 -1.37
N GLY A 97 -10.14 -19.98 -0.41
CA GLY A 97 -9.92 -21.42 -0.60
C GLY A 97 -8.50 -21.86 -0.26
N THR A 98 -8.26 -23.15 -0.50
CA THR A 98 -7.01 -23.84 -0.22
C THR A 98 -6.43 -24.43 -1.49
N GLU A 99 -5.11 -24.33 -1.63
CA GLU A 99 -4.34 -25.00 -2.68
C GLU A 99 -3.23 -25.85 -2.03
N GLU A 100 -2.79 -26.92 -2.71
CA GLU A 100 -1.64 -27.69 -2.24
C GLU A 100 -0.35 -26.90 -2.43
N HIS A 101 0.47 -26.81 -1.39
CA HIS A 101 1.77 -26.17 -1.51
C HIS A 101 2.74 -27.09 -2.28
N PRO A 102 3.69 -26.54 -3.07
CA PRO A 102 4.63 -27.34 -3.88
C PRO A 102 5.52 -28.32 -3.11
N ASP A 103 5.60 -28.21 -1.78
CA ASP A 103 6.33 -29.15 -0.92
C ASP A 103 5.58 -30.48 -0.71
N GLY A 104 4.31 -30.57 -1.10
CA GLY A 104 3.44 -31.74 -0.92
C GLY A 104 2.97 -31.99 0.52
N LEU A 105 3.50 -31.28 1.52
CA LEU A 105 3.24 -31.46 2.95
C LEU A 105 2.38 -30.33 3.54
N SER A 106 2.31 -29.20 2.86
CA SER A 106 1.64 -27.99 3.34
C SER A 106 0.45 -27.61 2.45
N LEU A 107 -0.43 -26.78 3.01
CA LEU A 107 -1.56 -26.15 2.35
C LEU A 107 -1.29 -24.65 2.29
N THR A 108 -1.60 -24.04 1.16
CA THR A 108 -1.68 -22.59 1.03
C THR A 108 -3.14 -22.18 1.21
N LEU A 109 -3.42 -21.47 2.29
CA LEU A 109 -4.73 -20.88 2.55
C LEU A 109 -4.73 -19.45 2.05
N ARG A 110 -5.62 -19.12 1.10
CA ARG A 110 -5.71 -17.78 0.53
C ARG A 110 -6.86 -17.00 1.17
N TYR A 111 -6.57 -15.80 1.62
CA TYR A 111 -7.55 -14.86 2.14
C TYR A 111 -7.44 -13.54 1.43
N SER A 112 -8.55 -12.81 1.37
CA SER A 112 -8.52 -11.45 0.82
C SER A 112 -9.50 -10.50 1.47
N VAL A 113 -9.16 -9.22 1.40
CA VAL A 113 -10.00 -8.15 1.92
C VAL A 113 -9.98 -6.97 0.95
N GLN A 114 -11.10 -6.27 0.86
CA GLN A 114 -11.14 -5.01 0.12
C GLN A 114 -10.36 -3.96 0.89
N VAL A 115 -9.59 -3.15 0.18
CA VAL A 115 -8.70 -2.15 0.77
C VAL A 115 -8.75 -0.84 0.00
N VAL A 116 -8.51 0.25 0.72
CA VAL A 116 -8.25 1.56 0.14
C VAL A 116 -6.87 2.02 0.59
N PRO A 117 -6.00 2.56 -0.29
CA PRO A 117 -4.76 3.18 0.12
C PRO A 117 -5.00 4.32 1.13
N SER A 118 -4.24 4.33 2.22
CA SER A 118 -4.36 5.37 3.26
C SER A 118 -4.13 6.80 2.74
N SER A 119 -3.36 6.97 1.66
CA SER A 119 -3.10 8.26 1.03
C SER A 119 -4.32 8.94 0.41
N ILE A 120 -5.30 8.14 -0.04
CA ILE A 120 -6.51 8.63 -0.74
C ILE A 120 -7.79 8.35 0.05
N ASP A 121 -7.69 7.74 1.22
CA ASP A 121 -8.85 7.41 2.02
C ASP A 121 -9.33 8.59 2.86
N HIS A 122 -10.52 9.09 2.55
CA HIS A 122 -11.19 10.13 3.32
C HIS A 122 -12.03 9.59 4.49
N ASN A 123 -12.20 8.28 4.59
CA ASN A 123 -13.02 7.61 5.61
C ASN A 123 -12.18 6.62 6.44
N ALA A 124 -11.06 7.08 6.99
CA ALA A 124 -10.20 6.28 7.86
C ALA A 124 -10.93 5.64 9.07
N PRO A 125 -11.96 6.26 9.69
CA PRO A 125 -12.72 5.63 10.76
C PRO A 125 -13.45 4.33 10.37
N ASP A 126 -13.74 4.12 9.09
CA ASP A 126 -14.41 2.91 8.58
C ASP A 126 -13.44 1.74 8.36
N THR A 127 -12.19 1.88 8.84
CA THR A 127 -11.16 0.85 8.69
C THR A 127 -11.47 -0.30 9.64
N THR A 128 -11.63 -1.51 9.09
CA THR A 128 -11.76 -2.71 9.91
C THR A 128 -10.41 -3.09 10.49
N THR A 129 -10.30 -3.04 11.82
CA THR A 129 -9.09 -3.39 12.57
C THR A 129 -9.11 -4.86 12.97
N PRO A 130 -7.94 -5.45 13.33
CA PRO A 130 -7.90 -6.81 13.85
C PRO A 130 -8.78 -7.02 15.08
N ARG A 131 -8.95 -5.97 15.91
CA ARG A 131 -9.84 -6.01 17.07
C ARG A 131 -11.29 -6.20 16.65
N ASP A 132 -11.74 -5.47 15.63
CA ASP A 132 -13.13 -5.55 15.14
C ASP A 132 -13.45 -6.92 14.52
N VAL A 133 -12.42 -7.62 14.01
CA VAL A 133 -12.56 -9.02 13.57
C VAL A 133 -12.79 -9.93 14.77
N LEU A 134 -11.91 -9.85 15.78
CA LEU A 134 -11.89 -10.76 16.94
C LEU A 134 -13.06 -10.57 17.94
N THR A 135 -13.74 -9.42 17.91
CA THR A 135 -14.86 -9.15 18.82
C THR A 135 -16.21 -9.46 18.21
N ARG A 136 -16.28 -9.78 16.92
CA ARG A 136 -17.53 -9.89 16.18
C ARG A 136 -18.36 -11.11 16.58
N ASP A 137 -17.69 -12.20 16.96
CA ASP A 137 -18.34 -13.44 17.38
C ASP A 137 -18.74 -13.45 18.87
N SER A 138 -18.35 -12.42 19.64
CA SER A 138 -18.75 -12.28 21.06
C SER A 138 -20.12 -11.61 21.23
N GLU A 139 -20.73 -11.11 20.15
CA GLU A 139 -21.96 -10.31 20.18
C GLU A 139 -23.22 -11.07 19.68
N ASP A 140 -23.11 -12.36 19.35
CA ASP A 140 -24.26 -13.23 18.99
C ASP A 140 -24.83 -14.05 20.17
#